data_AF-A0A942IUA0-F1
#
_entry.id   AF-A0A942IUA0-F1
#
_cell.length_a   1.000
_cell.length_b   1.000
_cell.length_c   1.000
_cell.angle_alpha   90.00
_cell.angle_beta   90.00
_cell.angle_gamma   90.00
#
_symmetry.space_group_name_H-M   'P 1'
#
loop_
_entity.id
_entity.type
_entity.pdbx_description
1 polymer ?
#
loop_
_entity_poly.entity_id
_entity_poly.type
_entity_poly.pdbx_seq_one_letter_code
_entity_poly.pdbx_strand_id
1 'polypeptide(L)'
;MESKQMLGQISNFAIRLVKRGEKYGREDCLTWDKDEPAVEFYYLNNEVSKSFELRGYFVSRYYYTTLRFSSKNKVTESGLCLDGGDPYRMSLSAEEMQQVMALVDAAIAGFATPDQIQGWRNAWKIRA
;
A
#
# COMPACT_ATOMS: atom_id res chain seq x y z
N MET A 1 16.27 -13.83 3.05
CA MET A 1 16.17 -13.30 1.68
C MET A 1 14.72 -13.49 1.23
N GLU A 2 13.80 -12.67 1.76
CA GLU A 2 12.34 -12.76 1.56
C GLU A 2 11.77 -11.39 1.98
N SER A 3 10.80 -10.73 1.36
CA SER A 3 10.05 -10.93 0.12
C SER A 3 9.97 -9.57 -0.62
N LYS A 4 10.29 -9.58 -1.92
CA LYS A 4 10.16 -8.44 -2.85
C LYS A 4 8.81 -8.47 -3.57
N GLN A 5 7.86 -9.25 -3.08
CA GLN A 5 6.72 -9.68 -3.88
C GLN A 5 5.66 -8.59 -3.95
N MET A 6 5.39 -8.14 -5.17
CA MET A 6 4.21 -7.34 -5.48
C MET A 6 2.97 -8.18 -5.20
N LEU A 7 1.93 -7.56 -4.62
CA LEU A 7 0.62 -8.18 -4.50
C LEU A 7 -0.07 -8.32 -5.86
N GLY A 8 0.21 -7.37 -6.76
CA GLY A 8 -0.36 -7.35 -8.10
C GLY A 8 -0.23 -5.97 -8.72
N GLN A 9 -0.91 -5.81 -9.85
CA GLN A 9 -1.01 -4.55 -10.57
C GLN A 9 -2.49 -4.23 -10.80
N ILE A 10 -2.89 -3.00 -10.51
CA ILE A 10 -4.21 -2.45 -10.83
C ILE A 10 -3.96 -1.18 -11.65
N SER A 11 -4.53 -1.13 -12.87
CA SER A 11 -4.27 -0.05 -13.81
C SER A 11 -2.75 0.13 -14.05
N ASN A 12 -2.25 1.36 -13.94
CA ASN A 12 -0.83 1.68 -14.06
C ASN A 12 -0.08 1.60 -12.71
N PHE A 13 -0.61 0.92 -11.70
CA PHE A 13 0.01 0.86 -10.38
C PHE A 13 0.35 -0.56 -9.98
N ALA A 14 1.62 -0.80 -9.64
CA ALA A 14 2.04 -1.98 -8.88
C ALA A 14 1.80 -1.73 -7.39
N ILE A 15 1.28 -2.74 -6.70
CA ILE A 15 0.93 -2.68 -5.28
C ILE A 15 1.85 -3.63 -4.52
N ARG A 16 2.43 -3.13 -3.43
CA ARG A 16 3.27 -3.92 -2.52
C ARG A 16 2.75 -3.79 -1.10
N LEU A 17 2.79 -4.90 -0.36
CA LEU A 17 2.65 -4.88 1.10
C LEU A 17 4.04 -4.99 1.73
N VAL A 18 4.36 -4.07 2.65
CA VAL A 18 5.61 -4.06 3.40
C VAL A 18 5.31 -4.45 4.85
N LYS A 19 5.91 -5.56 5.29
CA LYS A 19 5.73 -6.14 6.63
C LYS A 19 6.94 -5.85 7.52
N ARG A 20 6.78 -6.10 8.83
CA ARG A 20 7.87 -5.94 9.79
C ARG A 20 9.11 -6.73 9.37
N GLY A 21 10.28 -6.08 9.42
CA GLY A 21 11.57 -6.63 9.00
C GLY A 21 11.86 -6.50 7.50
N GLU A 22 10.87 -6.21 6.66
CA GLU A 22 11.08 -6.06 5.22
C GLU A 22 11.76 -4.72 4.89
N LYS A 23 12.50 -4.73 3.78
CA LYS A 23 13.21 -3.53 3.29
C LYS A 23 12.32 -2.67 2.40
N TYR A 24 12.50 -1.36 2.50
CA TYR A 24 11.75 -0.38 1.71
C TYR A 24 12.56 0.89 1.43
N GLY A 25 11.98 1.79 0.62
CA GLY A 25 12.53 3.11 0.34
C GLY A 25 13.52 3.07 -0.83
N ARG A 26 14.26 4.17 -1.02
CA ARG A 26 15.22 4.27 -2.11
C ARG A 26 16.29 3.19 -1.95
N GLU A 27 16.39 2.30 -2.94
CA GLU A 27 17.32 1.16 -2.94
C GLU A 27 17.16 0.21 -1.73
N ASP A 28 15.95 0.11 -1.18
CA ASP A 28 15.66 -0.78 -0.04
C ASP A 28 16.57 -0.52 1.18
N CYS A 29 17.03 0.72 1.37
CA CYS A 29 17.95 1.08 2.44
C CYS A 29 17.31 1.14 3.83
N LEU A 30 15.97 1.23 3.90
CA LEU A 30 15.22 1.31 5.15
C LEU A 30 14.64 -0.07 5.51
N THR A 31 14.35 -0.26 6.80
CA THR A 31 13.71 -1.48 7.32
C THR A 31 12.41 -1.11 8.01
N TRP A 32 11.32 -1.80 7.67
CA TRP A 32 10.03 -1.56 8.28
C TRP A 32 10.02 -2.16 9.68
N ASP A 33 10.07 -1.33 10.71
CA ASP A 33 10.19 -1.75 12.11
C ASP A 33 8.85 -1.83 12.86
N LYS A 34 7.75 -1.54 12.16
CA LYS A 34 6.40 -1.43 12.71
C LYS A 34 5.65 -2.75 12.60
N ASP A 35 4.82 -3.03 13.60
CA ASP A 35 3.95 -4.22 13.62
C ASP A 35 2.86 -4.16 12.57
N GLU A 36 2.29 -2.97 12.35
CA GLU A 36 1.33 -2.76 11.28
C GLU A 36 2.03 -2.67 9.92
N PRO A 37 1.59 -3.44 8.92
CA PRO A 37 2.14 -3.37 7.57
C PRO A 37 1.70 -2.09 6.84
N ALA A 38 2.44 -1.74 5.80
CA ALA A 38 2.10 -0.64 4.92
C ALA A 38 1.85 -1.11 3.48
N VAL A 39 0.94 -0.42 2.80
CA VAL A 39 0.63 -0.59 1.39
C VAL A 39 1.37 0.49 0.62
N GLU A 40 2.20 0.10 -0.33
CA GLU A 40 2.93 0.99 -1.23
C GLU A 40 2.37 0.91 -2.65
N PHE A 41 2.31 2.07 -3.30
CA PHE A 41 1.87 2.23 -4.68
C PHE A 41 3.04 2.70 -5.53
N TYR A 42 3.25 2.00 -6.64
CA TYR A 42 4.29 2.32 -7.61
C TYR A 42 3.68 2.54 -8.99
N TYR A 43 3.94 3.69 -9.60
CA TYR A 43 3.48 3.99 -10.94
C TYR A 43 4.35 3.30 -11.98
N LEU A 44 3.71 2.53 -12.84
CA LEU A 44 4.29 1.86 -13.99
C LEU A 44 4.05 2.76 -15.21
N ASN A 45 5.13 3.24 -15.81
CA ASN A 45 5.05 3.92 -17.10
C ASN A 45 5.81 3.10 -18.16
N ASN A 46 5.54 3.36 -19.44
CA ASN A 46 6.12 2.62 -20.56
C ASN A 46 7.66 2.73 -20.66
N GLU A 47 8.28 3.69 -19.97
CA GLU A 47 9.73 3.90 -19.94
C GLU A 47 10.40 3.24 -18.71
N VAL A 48 9.63 2.84 -17.69
CA VAL A 48 10.08 2.49 -16.33
C VAL A 48 10.14 0.99 -16.06
N SER A 49 9.99 0.17 -17.09
CA SER A 49 10.54 -1.20 -17.10
C SER A 49 12.07 -1.25 -16.94
N LYS A 50 12.73 -0.15 -16.51
CA LYS A 50 14.19 0.01 -16.42
C LYS A 50 14.74 0.62 -15.11
N SER A 51 14.00 0.69 -13.99
CA SER A 51 14.63 1.13 -12.72
C SER A 51 14.37 0.25 -11.48
N PHE A 52 15.47 0.12 -10.73
CA PHE A 52 15.90 -0.73 -9.59
C PHE A 52 15.44 -2.19 -9.50
N GLU A 53 14.27 -2.58 -10.01
CA GLU A 53 13.83 -3.98 -10.01
C GLU A 53 12.53 -4.25 -10.80
N LEU A 54 12.17 -3.38 -11.76
CA LEU A 54 10.87 -3.41 -12.45
C LEU A 54 9.66 -3.04 -11.56
N ARG A 55 9.90 -2.46 -10.38
CA ARG A 55 8.85 -2.10 -9.42
C ARG A 55 8.02 -0.88 -9.80
N GLY A 56 8.53 0.01 -10.66
CA GLY A 56 7.88 1.30 -10.95
C GLY A 56 8.47 2.46 -10.16
N TYR A 57 7.92 3.67 -10.36
CA TYR A 57 8.23 4.83 -9.54
C TYR A 57 7.39 4.81 -8.27
N PHE A 58 8.02 4.92 -7.10
CA PHE A 58 7.29 5.07 -5.85
C PHE A 58 6.44 6.35 -5.87
N VAL A 59 5.15 6.23 -5.59
CA VAL A 59 4.21 7.36 -5.51
C VAL A 59 3.86 7.66 -4.06
N SER A 60 3.34 6.67 -3.35
CA SER A 60 2.86 6.87 -1.99
C SER A 60 2.82 5.58 -1.18
N ARG A 61 2.68 5.74 0.14
CA ARG A 61 2.55 4.66 1.11
C ARG A 61 1.50 5.03 2.15
N TYR A 62 0.68 4.05 2.51
CA TYR A 62 -0.30 4.17 3.57
C TYR A 62 -0.18 3.00 4.53
N TYR A 63 -0.45 3.25 5.81
CA TYR A 63 -0.69 2.17 6.75
C TYR A 63 -1.97 1.42 6.37
N TYR A 64 -1.96 0.10 6.53
CA TYR A 64 -3.11 -0.73 6.19
C TYR A 64 -4.41 -0.22 6.83
N THR A 65 -4.40 0.08 8.13
CA THR A 65 -5.61 0.50 8.84
C THR A 65 -6.08 1.90 8.44
N THR A 66 -5.17 2.79 8.06
CA THR A 66 -5.52 4.12 7.52
C THR A 66 -6.20 3.97 6.18
N LEU A 67 -5.68 3.12 5.31
CA LEU A 67 -6.25 2.87 3.98
C LEU A 67 -7.60 2.14 4.07
N ARG A 68 -7.71 1.17 4.98
CA ARG A 68 -8.87 0.26 5.08
C ARG A 68 -10.04 0.79 5.91
N PHE A 69 -9.76 1.52 6.99
CA PHE A 69 -10.76 1.83 8.04
C PHE A 69 -10.91 3.31 8.37
N SER A 70 -10.14 4.21 7.74
CA SER A 70 -10.29 5.64 8.01
C SER A 70 -11.67 6.12 7.54
N SER A 71 -12.48 6.65 8.46
CA SER A 71 -13.78 7.25 8.13
C SER A 71 -13.63 8.48 7.22
N LYS A 72 -12.46 9.13 7.23
CA LYS A 72 -12.12 10.24 6.34
C LYS A 72 -11.70 9.77 4.95
N ASN A 73 -11.16 8.56 4.83
CA ASN A 73 -10.69 7.98 3.56
C ASN A 73 -11.53 6.75 3.23
N LYS A 74 -12.72 6.98 2.70
CA LYS A 74 -13.57 5.92 2.17
C LYS A 74 -13.13 5.52 0.76
N VAL A 75 -11.90 5.04 0.65
CA VAL A 75 -11.22 4.84 -0.65
C VAL A 75 -11.97 3.89 -1.58
N THR A 76 -12.71 2.92 -1.03
CA THR A 76 -13.54 1.99 -1.82
C THR A 76 -14.89 2.59 -2.27
N GLU A 77 -15.27 3.77 -1.76
CA GLU A 77 -16.45 4.53 -2.19
C GLU A 77 -16.07 5.71 -3.09
N SER A 78 -14.93 6.36 -2.85
CA SER A 78 -14.53 7.61 -3.53
C SER A 78 -13.29 7.51 -4.41
N GLY A 79 -12.58 6.39 -4.39
CA GLY A 79 -11.23 6.29 -4.95
C GLY A 79 -10.17 6.96 -4.07
N LEU A 80 -8.95 7.07 -4.59
CA LEU A 80 -7.81 7.65 -3.91
C LEU A 80 -6.88 8.39 -4.88
N CYS A 81 -6.63 9.67 -4.61
CA CYS A 81 -5.53 10.41 -5.21
C CYS A 81 -4.23 10.09 -4.46
N LEU A 82 -3.29 9.47 -5.16
CA LEU A 82 -2.00 9.02 -4.66
C LEU A 82 -0.95 10.13 -4.69
N ASP A 83 -1.08 11.10 -5.61
CA ASP A 83 -0.24 12.31 -5.71
C ASP A 83 -1.04 13.50 -6.27
N GLY A 84 -1.14 14.57 -5.50
CA GLY A 84 -1.85 15.80 -5.88
C GLY A 84 -1.13 16.66 -6.93
N GLY A 85 0.12 16.35 -7.26
CA GLY A 85 0.87 17.04 -8.33
C GLY A 85 0.39 16.69 -9.74
N ASP A 86 -0.18 15.50 -9.94
CA ASP A 86 -0.80 15.05 -11.19
C ASP A 86 -2.02 14.17 -10.89
N PRO A 87 -3.12 14.74 -10.37
CA PRO A 87 -4.24 13.96 -9.85
C PRO A 87 -4.97 13.18 -10.95
N TYR A 88 -4.84 13.56 -12.22
CA TYR A 88 -5.48 12.85 -13.33
C TYR A 88 -4.81 11.51 -13.61
N ARG A 89 -3.47 11.45 -13.50
CA ARG A 89 -2.70 10.20 -13.72
C ARG A 89 -2.43 9.45 -12.42
N MET A 90 -2.40 10.16 -11.30
CA MET A 90 -2.02 9.64 -9.99
C MET A 90 -3.22 9.35 -9.10
N SER A 91 -4.36 8.97 -9.68
CA SER A 91 -5.56 8.57 -8.93
C SER A 91 -6.02 7.17 -9.34
N LEU A 92 -6.60 6.46 -8.37
CA LEU A 92 -7.35 5.23 -8.57
C LEU A 92 -8.83 5.50 -8.30
N SER A 93 -9.72 4.95 -9.12
CA SER A 93 -11.17 5.01 -8.92
C SER A 93 -11.61 4.22 -7.69
N ALA A 94 -12.88 4.35 -7.31
CA ALA A 94 -13.46 3.57 -6.22
C ALA A 94 -13.41 2.06 -6.53
N GLU A 95 -13.73 1.66 -7.76
CA GLU A 95 -13.68 0.28 -8.23
C GLU A 95 -12.26 -0.27 -8.22
N GLU A 96 -11.28 0.50 -8.68
CA GLU A 96 -9.88 0.11 -8.63
C GLU A 96 -9.40 -0.04 -7.19
N MET A 97 -9.78 0.87 -6.28
CA MET A 97 -9.48 0.76 -4.86
C MET A 97 -10.16 -0.45 -4.20
N GLN A 98 -11.35 -0.87 -4.64
CA GLN A 98 -11.96 -2.12 -4.18
C GLN A 98 -11.11 -3.33 -4.56
N GLN A 99 -10.56 -3.36 -5.79
CA GLN A 99 -9.65 -4.41 -6.24
C GLN A 99 -8.34 -4.41 -5.45
N VAL A 100 -7.76 -3.22 -5.21
CA VAL A 100 -6.57 -3.07 -4.35
C VAL A 100 -6.85 -3.61 -2.95
N MET A 101 -7.96 -3.22 -2.32
CA MET A 101 -8.27 -3.67 -0.98
C MET A 101 -8.57 -5.16 -0.92
N ALA A 102 -9.13 -5.77 -1.96
CA ALA A 102 -9.29 -7.23 -2.02
C ALA A 102 -7.93 -7.96 -2.02
N LEU A 103 -6.95 -7.48 -2.80
CA LEU A 103 -5.59 -8.04 -2.80
C LEU A 103 -4.90 -7.86 -1.45
N VAL A 104 -5.01 -6.67 -0.86
CA VAL A 104 -4.41 -6.34 0.42
C VAL A 104 -5.05 -7.15 1.55
N ASP A 105 -6.38 -7.20 1.63
CA ASP A 105 -7.11 -7.93 2.67
C ASP A 105 -6.80 -9.44 2.60
N ALA A 106 -6.71 -10.01 1.39
CA ALA A 106 -6.30 -11.41 1.21
C ALA A 106 -4.87 -11.66 1.68
N ALA A 107 -3.93 -10.77 1.37
CA ALA A 107 -2.54 -10.88 1.81
C ALA A 107 -2.43 -10.74 3.34
N ILE A 108 -3.18 -9.81 3.95
CA ILE A 108 -3.21 -9.59 5.40
C ILE A 108 -3.76 -10.83 6.12
N ALA A 109 -4.87 -11.40 5.62
CA ALA A 109 -5.48 -12.60 6.18
C ALA A 109 -4.53 -13.81 6.19
N GLY A 110 -3.52 -13.82 5.29
CA GLY A 110 -2.49 -14.86 5.25
C GLY A 110 -1.48 -14.83 6.40
N PHE A 111 -1.40 -13.75 7.20
CA PHE A 111 -0.42 -13.66 8.30
C PHE A 111 -0.87 -12.93 9.56
N ALA A 112 -2.02 -12.26 9.54
CA ALA A 112 -2.52 -11.49 10.68
C ALA A 112 -3.90 -11.95 11.12
N THR A 113 -4.10 -12.08 12.43
CA THR A 113 -5.40 -12.40 13.03
C THR A 113 -6.27 -11.15 13.17
N PRO A 114 -7.60 -11.32 13.32
CA PRO A 114 -8.50 -10.19 13.62
C PRO A 114 -8.08 -9.38 14.86
N ASP A 115 -7.57 -10.04 15.90
CA ASP A 115 -7.11 -9.38 17.12
C ASP A 115 -5.85 -8.53 16.87
N GLN A 116 -4.91 -9.03 16.05
CA GLN A 116 -3.74 -8.25 15.64
C GLN A 116 -4.15 -7.01 14.84
N ILE A 117 -5.09 -7.16 13.90
CA ILE A 117 -5.63 -6.05 13.11
C ILE A 117 -6.32 -5.03 14.02
N GLN A 118 -7.11 -5.50 14.99
CA GLN A 118 -7.76 -4.62 15.96
C GLN A 118 -6.75 -3.92 16.87
N GLY A 119 -5.66 -4.60 17.25
CA GLY A 119 -4.52 -4.03 17.96
C GLY A 119 -3.90 -2.87 17.19
N TRP A 120 -3.64 -3.04 15.89
CA TRP A 120 -3.15 -1.95 15.02
C TRP A 120 -4.12 -0.77 15.03
N ARG A 121 -5.42 -1.00 14.82
CA ARG A 121 -6.45 0.06 14.82
C ARG A 121 -6.49 0.85 16.13
N ASN A 122 -6.30 0.17 17.26
CA ASN A 122 -6.32 0.81 18.58
C ASN A 122 -5.08 1.68 18.82
N ALA A 123 -3.91 1.29 18.29
CA ALA A 123 -2.66 2.04 18.44
C ALA A 123 -2.75 3.49 17.90
N TRP A 124 -3.55 3.72 16.85
CA TRP A 124 -3.78 5.06 16.27
C TRP A 124 -4.67 5.95 17.15
N LYS A 125 -5.64 5.37 17.85
CA LYS A 125 -6.57 6.12 18.71
C LYS A 125 -5.91 6.68 19.97
N ILE A 126 -4.77 6.11 20.39
CA ILE A 126 -4.03 6.54 21.57
C ILE A 126 -3.16 7.77 21.29
N ARG A 127 -2.94 8.13 20.02
CA ARG A 127 -2.05 9.23 19.59
C ARG A 127 -2.79 10.47 19.07
N ALA A 128 -4.13 10.49 19.15
CA ALA A 128 -4.98 11.59 18.70
C ALA A 128 -5.57 12.37 19.87
#